data_AF-A0A9D5LTE7-F1
#
_entry.id   AF-A0A9D5LTE7-F1
#
_cell.length_a   1.000
_cell.length_b   1.000
_cell.length_c   1.000
_cell.angle_alpha   90.00
_cell.angle_beta   90.00
_cell.angle_gamma   90.00
#
_symmetry.space_group_name_H-M   'P 1'
#
loop_
_entity.id
_entity.type
_entity.pdbx_description
1 polymer ?
#
loop_
_entity_poly.entity_id
_entity_poly.type
_entity_poly.pdbx_seq_one_letter_code
_entity_poly.pdbx_strand_id
1 'polypeptide(L)' 'MPRKKIAERYKSICELIKQNPSISAQQLSVALSVSDRTIERDLAKLQEIGTLIREGSDNGGRWLITK' A
#
# COMPACT_ATOMS: atom_id res chain seq x y z
N MET A 1 19.34 -3.21 -13.77
CA MET A 1 18.85 -4.27 -12.87
C MET A 1 17.86 -3.68 -11.84
N PRO A 2 16.52 -3.67 -12.04
CA PRO A 2 15.63 -2.88 -11.18
C PRO A 2 14.78 -3.70 -10.17
N ARG A 3 15.12 -4.95 -9.87
CA ARG A 3 14.24 -5.82 -9.05
C ARG A 3 14.27 -5.56 -7.53
N LYS A 4 15.29 -4.91 -6.97
CA LYS A 4 15.40 -4.70 -5.50
C LYS A 4 14.44 -3.65 -4.93
N LYS A 5 14.19 -2.56 -5.66
CA LYS A 5 13.40 -1.41 -5.16
C LYS A 5 11.95 -1.73 -4.81
N ILE A 6 11.36 -2.75 -5.45
CA ILE A 6 9.95 -3.11 -5.25
C ILE A 6 9.73 -3.78 -3.90
N ALA A 7 10.65 -4.67 -3.49
CA ALA A 7 10.56 -5.37 -2.21
C ALA A 7 10.69 -4.39 -1.02
N GLU A 8 11.63 -3.43 -1.12
CA GLU A 8 11.79 -2.37 -0.11
C GLU A 8 10.53 -1.51 -0.02
N ARG A 9 9.94 -1.14 -1.16
CA ARG A 9 8.72 -0.34 -1.19
C ARG A 9 7.52 -1.09 -0.60
N TYR A 10 7.32 -2.37 -0.92
CA TYR A 10 6.24 -3.16 -0.31
C TYR A 10 6.38 -3.24 1.20
N LYS A 11 7.61 -3.37 1.68
CA LYS A 11 7.89 -3.34 3.12
C LYS A 11 7.49 -1.99 3.72
N SER A 12 7.90 -0.88 3.11
CA SER A 12 7.55 0.45 3.58
C SER A 12 6.04 0.75 3.51
N ILE A 13 5.33 0.32 2.45
CA ILE A 13 3.87 0.42 2.36
C ILE A 13 3.22 -0.35 3.51
N CYS A 14 3.68 -1.57 3.78
CA CYS A 14 3.17 -2.39 4.87
C CYS A 14 3.43 -1.74 6.24
N GLU A 15 4.61 -1.16 6.47
CA GLU A 15 4.89 -0.42 7.70
C GLU A 15 4.00 0.82 7.86
N LEU A 16 3.80 1.60 6.79
CA LEU A 16 2.92 2.77 6.82
C LEU A 16 1.46 2.39 7.08
N ILE A 17 1.00 1.27 6.51
CA ILE A 17 -0.34 0.74 6.76
C ILE A 17 -0.46 0.19 8.18
N LYS A 18 0.58 -0.46 8.74
CA LYS A 18 0.60 -0.87 10.16
C LYS A 18 0.50 0.33 11.09
N GLN A 19 1.18 1.42 10.78
CA GLN A 19 1.13 2.66 11.57
C GLN A 19 -0.21 3.39 11.40
N ASN A 20 -0.73 3.43 10.17
CA ASN A 20 -1.99 4.08 9.84
C ASN A 20 -2.79 3.23 8.86
N PRO A 21 -3.67 2.33 9.35
CA PRO A 21 -4.47 1.48 8.47
C PRO A 21 -5.46 2.31 7.63
N SER A 22 -5.76 3.55 8.00
CA SER A 22 -6.61 4.46 7.21
C SER A 22 -5.83 5.25 6.13
N ILE A 23 -4.56 4.94 5.87
CA ILE A 23 -3.72 5.68 4.93
C ILE A 23 -4.24 5.57 3.49
N SER A 24 -4.25 6.66 2.73
CA SER A 24 -4.68 6.64 1.32
C SER A 24 -3.52 6.38 0.36
N ALA A 25 -3.83 5.96 -0.86
CA ALA A 25 -2.82 5.79 -1.92
C ALA A 25 -2.03 7.09 -2.20
N GLN A 26 -2.69 8.25 -2.09
CA GLN A 26 -2.02 9.55 -2.21
C GLN A 26 -1.03 9.80 -1.07
N GLN A 27 -1.39 9.49 0.19
CA GLN A 27 -0.47 9.66 1.32
C GLN A 27 0.74 8.73 1.20
N LEU A 28 0.54 7.49 0.76
CA LEU A 28 1.63 6.56 0.47
C LEU A 28 2.54 7.08 -0.65
N SER A 29 1.97 7.67 -1.70
CA SER A 29 2.71 8.28 -2.81
C SER A 29 3.63 9.40 -2.33
N VAL A 30 3.11 10.30 -1.49
CA VAL A 30 3.88 11.39 -0.87
C VAL A 30 4.96 10.85 0.07
N ALA A 31 4.61 9.90 0.94
CA ALA A 31 5.54 9.34 1.92
C ALA A 31 6.70 8.56 1.27
N LEU A 32 6.44 7.88 0.16
CA LEU A 32 7.43 7.06 -0.55
C LEU A 32 8.07 7.80 -1.73
N SER A 33 7.67 9.04 -1.99
CA SER A 33 8.13 9.87 -3.10
C SER A 33 8.05 9.14 -4.46
N VAL A 34 6.93 8.48 -4.71
CA VAL A 34 6.65 7.76 -5.96
C VAL A 34 5.33 8.23 -6.54
N SER A 35 5.08 8.00 -7.83
CA SER A 35 3.81 8.37 -8.46
C SER A 35 2.64 7.58 -7.86
N ASP A 36 1.48 8.24 -7.75
CA ASP A 36 0.18 7.66 -7.39
C ASP A 36 -0.08 6.34 -8.14
N ARG A 37 0.08 6.35 -9.46
CA ARG A 37 -0.06 5.19 -10.35
C ARG A 37 0.82 4.00 -9.96
N THR A 38 2.00 4.27 -9.40
CA THR A 38 2.90 3.20 -8.92
C THR A 38 2.36 2.60 -7.63
N ILE A 39 1.92 3.43 -6.69
CA ILE A 39 1.30 2.99 -5.44
C ILE A 39 0.03 2.21 -5.70
N GLU A 40 -0.87 2.70 -6.56
CA GLU A 40 -2.10 1.98 -6.90
C GLU A 40 -1.79 0.61 -7.47
N ARG A 41 -0.82 0.51 -8.38
CA ARG A 41 -0.40 -0.77 -8.96
C ARG A 41 0.23 -1.69 -7.91
N ASP A 42 0.99 -1.13 -6.98
CA ASP A 42 1.63 -1.85 -5.89
C ASP A 42 0.59 -2.35 -4.86
N LEU A 43 -0.39 -1.52 -4.49
CA LEU A 43 -1.52 -1.88 -3.64
C LEU A 43 -2.41 -2.94 -4.30
N ALA A 44 -2.74 -2.78 -5.58
CA ALA A 44 -3.53 -3.75 -6.34
C ALA A 44 -2.84 -5.12 -6.35
N LYS A 45 -1.52 -5.16 -6.54
CA LYS A 45 -0.74 -6.40 -6.42
C LYS A 45 -0.79 -6.99 -5.02
N LEU A 46 -0.61 -6.17 -3.99
CA LEU A 46 -0.68 -6.61 -2.59
C LEU A 46 -2.07 -7.16 -2.22
N GLN A 47 -3.12 -6.60 -2.81
CA GLN A 47 -4.49 -7.12 -2.70
C GLN A 47 -4.67 -8.43 -3.46
N GLU A 48 -4.19 -8.51 -4.69
CA GLU A 48 -4.28 -9.70 -5.54
C GLU A 48 -3.59 -10.92 -4.91
N ILE A 49 -2.42 -10.72 -4.30
CA ILE A 49 -1.72 -11.78 -3.57
C ILE A 49 -2.30 -12.07 -2.18
N GLY A 50 -3.36 -11.36 -1.77
CA GLY A 50 -3.99 -11.51 -0.46
C GLY A 50 -3.10 -11.13 0.72
N THR A 51 -2.16 -10.19 0.54
CA THR A 51 -1.35 -9.63 1.65
C THR A 51 -2.03 -8.41 2.28
N LEU A 52 -2.82 -7.69 1.50
CA LEU A 52 -3.53 -6.48 1.90
C LEU A 52 -5.00 -6.57 1.53
N ILE A 53 -5.90 -6.17 2.41
CA ILE A 53 -7.35 -6.13 2.14
C ILE A 53 -7.83 -4.74 2.50
N ARG A 54 -8.65 -4.13 1.65
CA ARG A 54 -9.31 -2.87 1.98
C ARG A 54 -10.69 -3.18 2.52
N GLU A 55 -10.91 -2.94 3.81
CA GLU A 55 -12.17 -3.17 4.51
C GLU A 55 -12.81 -1.83 4.90
N GLY A 56 -14.03 -1.59 4.42
CA GLY A 56 -14.88 -0.47 4.82
C GLY A 56 -15.51 0.28 3.64
N SER A 57 -16.60 1.01 3.93
CA SER A 57 -17.38 1.77 2.94
C SER A 57 -16.62 2.95 2.33
N ASP A 58 -17.14 3.49 1.22
CA ASP A 58 -16.58 4.58 0.38
C ASP A 58 -15.87 5.72 1.15
N ASN A 59 -16.30 6.06 2.36
CA ASN A 59 -15.75 7.17 3.16
C ASN A 59 -14.84 6.77 4.34
N GLY A 60 -14.53 5.48 4.53
CA GLY A 60 -13.81 5.04 5.73
C GLY A 60 -13.03 3.73 5.61
N GLY A 61 -12.84 3.22 4.39
CA GLY A 61 -12.12 1.98 4.15
C GLY A 61 -10.69 2.01 4.71
N ARG A 62 -10.38 1.05 5.59
CA ARG A 62 -9.05 0.83 6.17
C ARG A 62 -8.38 -0.34 5.46
N TRP A 63 -7.06 -0.29 5.41
CA TRP A 63 -6.22 -1.37 4.95
C TRP A 63 -5.92 -2.30 6.11
N LEU A 64 -6.28 -3.57 5.95
CA LEU A 64 -5.89 -4.66 6.82
C LEU A 64 -4.79 -5.47 6.16
N ILE A 65 -3.74 -5.74 6.93
CA ILE A 65 -2.69 -6.68 6.56
C ILE A 65 -3.09 -8.04 7.13
N THR A 66 -3.27 -9.02 6.25
CA THR A 66 -3.74 -10.37 6.60
C THR A 66 -2.58 -11.34 6.89
N LYS A 67 -1.33 -10.87 6.87
CA LYS A 67 -0.13 -11.71 6.93
C LYS A 67 0.91 -11.22 7.95
#